data_AF-A0A9Q1ECL8-F1
#
_entry.id   AF-A0A9Q1ECL8-F1
#
_cell.length_a   1.000
_cell.length_b   1.000
_cell.length_c   1.000
_cell.angle_alpha   90.00
_cell.angle_beta   90.00
_cell.angle_gamma   90.00
#
_symmetry.space_group_name_H-M   'P 1'
#
loop_
_entity.id
_entity.type
_entity.pdbx_description
1 polymer ?
#
loop_
_entity_poly.entity_id
_entity_poly.type
_entity_poly.pdbx_seq_one_letter_code
_entity_poly.pdbx_strand_id
1 'polypeptide(L)'
;MQSNDVKTFLGLTALCLLLATSALGAPTPIIVDELLHNLDKLTCNENFHLPDNKDKRSSMNCFINELDSIRKNCTTTGNLDVSNVVYTIKQAATFLFKIADKPCQGNPGSFEDYIKAFKNLVEEFMNDHSSPLTV
;
A
#
# COMPACT_ATOMS: atom_id res chain seq x y z
N MET A 1 0.93 -39.71 -7.14
CA MET A 1 0.05 -38.64 -7.63
C MET A 1 -0.50 -37.91 -6.42
N GLN A 2 -0.17 -36.61 -6.29
CA GLN A 2 -0.79 -35.54 -5.48
C GLN A 2 -1.08 -35.80 -3.98
N SER A 3 -0.90 -34.88 -3.05
CA SER A 3 -1.06 -33.43 -3.09
C SER A 3 -0.11 -32.77 -2.07
N ASN A 4 0.55 -31.70 -2.51
CA ASN A 4 1.28 -30.75 -1.68
C ASN A 4 0.36 -29.53 -1.49
N ASP A 5 -0.48 -29.53 -0.46
CA ASP A 5 -1.31 -28.38 -0.11
C ASP A 5 -1.03 -27.94 1.34
N VAL A 6 0.17 -27.40 1.57
CA VAL A 6 0.52 -26.66 2.79
C VAL A 6 1.36 -25.44 2.42
N LYS A 7 0.84 -24.52 1.58
CA LYS A 7 1.49 -23.21 1.38
C LYS A 7 0.55 -22.00 1.24
N THR A 8 -0.76 -22.16 1.33
CA THR A 8 -1.71 -21.04 1.12
C THR A 8 -2.19 -20.37 2.41
N PHE A 9 -1.76 -20.82 3.59
CA PHE A 9 -2.29 -20.33 4.88
C PHE A 9 -1.40 -19.37 5.67
N LEU A 10 -0.22 -19.02 5.14
CA LEU A 10 0.75 -18.14 5.83
C LEU A 10 0.52 -16.64 5.57
N GLY A 11 -0.28 -16.28 4.56
CA GLY A 11 -0.57 -14.87 4.24
C GLY A 11 -1.68 -14.25 5.10
N LEU A 12 -2.71 -15.03 5.46
CA LEU A 12 -3.85 -14.52 6.24
C LEU A 12 -3.60 -14.51 7.75
N THR A 13 -2.72 -15.39 8.26
CA THR A 13 -2.48 -15.54 9.69
C THR A 13 -1.54 -14.49 10.27
N ALA A 14 -0.61 -13.96 9.48
CA ALA A 14 0.28 -12.88 9.92
C ALA A 14 -0.48 -11.56 10.14
N LEU A 15 -1.41 -11.21 9.26
CA LEU A 15 -2.20 -9.98 9.37
C LEU A 15 -3.17 -10.02 10.57
N CYS A 16 -3.71 -11.20 10.91
CA CYS A 16 -4.54 -11.37 12.11
C CYS A 16 -3.72 -11.42 13.42
N LEU A 17 -2.49 -11.93 13.43
CA LEU A 17 -1.66 -11.96 14.64
C LEU A 17 -1.15 -10.56 15.04
N LEU A 18 -0.94 -9.65 14.08
CA LEU A 18 -0.47 -8.29 14.34
C LEU A 18 -1.56 -7.38 14.95
N LEU A 19 -2.83 -7.75 14.80
CA LEU A 19 -3.96 -7.00 15.37
C LEU A 19 -4.19 -7.29 16.86
N ALA A 20 -3.52 -8.29 17.44
CA ALA A 20 -3.72 -8.72 18.83
C ALA A 20 -2.75 -8.06 19.85
N THR A 21 -1.74 -7.31 19.40
CA THR A 21 -0.76 -6.66 20.29
C THR A 21 -1.05 -5.18 20.49
N SER A 22 -2.27 -4.82 20.89
CA SER A 22 -2.59 -3.48 21.40
C SER A 22 -2.23 -3.37 22.89
N ALA A 23 -0.94 -3.42 23.22
CA ALA A 23 -0.46 -3.14 24.59
C ALA A 23 0.96 -2.57 24.67
N LEU A 24 1.77 -2.61 23.60
CA LEU A 24 3.01 -1.85 23.47
C LEU A 24 3.04 -1.20 22.10
N GLY A 25 3.40 0.08 22.03
CA GLY A 25 3.39 0.86 20.79
C GLY A 25 4.21 0.23 19.66
N ALA A 26 3.74 0.53 18.44
CA ALA A 26 4.37 0.30 17.12
C ALA A 26 4.15 -1.07 16.42
N PRO A 27 2.90 -1.48 16.12
CA PRO A 27 2.62 -2.35 14.96
C PRO A 27 2.88 -1.63 13.61
N THR A 28 3.03 -0.30 13.61
CA THR A 28 3.13 0.57 12.43
C THR A 28 4.34 0.30 11.52
N PRO A 29 5.57 0.09 12.02
CA PRO A 29 6.74 -0.14 11.16
C PRO A 29 6.64 -1.42 10.33
N ILE A 30 6.15 -2.52 10.94
CA ILE A 30 5.99 -3.81 10.25
C ILE A 30 4.99 -3.71 9.10
N ILE A 31 3.88 -3.00 9.32
CA ILE A 31 2.83 -2.82 8.31
C ILE A 31 3.32 -1.91 7.17
N VAL A 32 4.18 -0.92 7.46
CA VAL A 32 4.82 -0.07 6.45
C VAL A 32 5.81 -0.89 5.60
N ASP A 33 6.64 -1.72 6.24
CA ASP A 33 7.57 -2.59 5.51
C ASP A 33 6.83 -3.56 4.59
N GLU A 34 5.74 -4.16 5.07
CA GLU A 34 4.88 -5.04 4.26
C GLU A 34 4.25 -4.31 3.07
N LEU A 35 3.76 -3.08 3.29
CA LEU A 35 3.20 -2.22 2.25
C LEU A 35 4.24 -1.94 1.15
N LEU A 36 5.42 -1.46 1.54
CA LEU A 36 6.49 -1.10 0.59
C LEU A 36 7.06 -2.33 -0.13
N HIS A 37 7.23 -3.45 0.58
CA HIS A 37 7.69 -4.70 0.00
C HIS A 37 6.72 -5.27 -1.03
N ASN A 38 5.40 -5.14 -0.81
CA ASN A 38 4.41 -5.61 -1.78
C ASN A 38 4.31 -4.68 -3.00
N LEU A 39 4.55 -3.39 -2.84
CA LEU A 39 4.65 -2.46 -3.98
C LEU A 39 5.83 -2.78 -4.90
N ASP A 40 6.98 -3.17 -4.34
CA ASP A 40 8.16 -3.56 -5.11
C ASP A 40 7.98 -4.83 -5.94
N LYS A 41 6.89 -5.58 -5.72
CA LYS A 41 6.57 -6.76 -6.53
C LYS A 41 5.80 -6.43 -7.80
N LEU A 42 5.25 -5.23 -7.91
CA LEU A 42 4.42 -4.83 -9.04
C LEU A 42 5.29 -4.36 -10.22
N THR A 43 4.81 -4.62 -11.43
CA THR A 43 5.43 -4.13 -12.67
C THR A 43 4.33 -3.71 -13.63
N CYS A 44 4.41 -2.47 -14.11
CA CYS A 44 3.41 -1.83 -14.96
C CYS A 44 4.09 -1.08 -16.10
N ASN A 45 3.48 -1.07 -17.29
CA ASN A 45 3.98 -0.34 -18.47
C ASN A 45 3.13 0.91 -18.80
N GLU A 46 2.31 1.36 -17.87
CA GLU A 46 1.39 2.48 -18.05
C GLU A 46 1.77 3.68 -17.17
N ASN A 47 1.16 4.82 -17.48
CA ASN A 47 1.28 6.02 -16.68
C ASN A 47 0.18 6.07 -15.61
N PHE A 48 0.52 6.59 -14.44
CA PHE A 48 -0.37 6.75 -13.30
C PHE A 48 -0.42 8.21 -12.86
N HIS A 49 -1.52 8.62 -12.23
CA HIS A 49 -1.62 9.99 -11.72
C HIS A 49 -0.69 10.16 -10.50
N LEU A 50 0.26 11.09 -10.62
CA LEU A 50 1.10 11.55 -9.53
C LEU A 50 0.38 12.66 -8.76
N PRO A 51 0.26 12.58 -7.43
CA PRO A 51 -0.40 13.63 -6.66
C PRO A 51 0.31 14.98 -6.80
N ASP A 52 -0.44 16.08 -6.69
CA ASP A 52 0.07 17.46 -6.85
C ASP A 52 0.65 18.10 -5.56
N ASN A 53 0.86 17.28 -4.53
CA ASN A 53 1.65 17.56 -3.32
C ASN A 53 1.10 18.62 -2.34
N LYS A 54 -0.13 19.12 -2.50
CA LYS A 54 -0.65 20.21 -1.65
C LYS A 54 -1.18 19.77 -0.28
N ASP A 55 -1.61 18.52 -0.15
CA ASP A 55 -2.11 17.94 1.10
C ASP A 55 -1.73 16.46 1.18
N LYS A 56 -0.97 16.06 2.22
CA LYS A 56 -0.47 14.68 2.37
C LYS A 56 -1.61 13.64 2.34
N ARG A 57 -2.73 13.95 3.00
CA ARG A 57 -3.89 13.04 3.03
C ARG A 57 -4.53 12.91 1.65
N SER A 58 -4.70 13.99 0.91
CA SER A 58 -5.19 13.99 -0.48
C SER A 58 -4.23 13.28 -1.43
N SER A 59 -2.92 13.44 -1.25
CA SER A 59 -1.92 12.69 -2.01
C SER A 59 -2.04 11.18 -1.77
N MET A 60 -2.24 10.76 -0.51
CA MET A 60 -2.42 9.35 -0.19
C MET A 60 -3.77 8.78 -0.68
N ASN A 61 -4.83 9.61 -0.71
CA ASN A 61 -6.07 9.24 -1.40
C ASN A 61 -5.84 8.94 -2.88
N CYS A 62 -5.08 9.80 -3.56
CA CYS A 62 -4.76 9.62 -4.97
C CYS A 62 -4.09 8.25 -5.21
N PHE A 63 -3.09 7.92 -4.40
CA PHE A 63 -2.41 6.62 -4.48
C PHE A 63 -3.36 5.44 -4.29
N ILE A 64 -4.25 5.48 -3.29
CA ILE A 64 -5.17 4.36 -3.04
C ILE A 64 -6.14 4.14 -4.22
N ASN A 65 -6.60 5.20 -4.90
CA ASN A 65 -7.47 5.05 -6.06
C ASN A 65 -6.77 4.37 -7.24
N GLU A 66 -5.51 4.72 -7.48
CA GLU A 66 -4.74 4.17 -8.60
C GLU A 66 -4.47 2.67 -8.43
N LEU A 67 -4.64 2.13 -7.23
CA LEU A 67 -4.52 0.68 -7.00
C LEU A 67 -5.52 -0.14 -7.82
N ASP A 68 -6.70 0.39 -8.16
CA ASP A 68 -7.63 -0.30 -9.07
C ASP A 68 -7.16 -0.31 -10.53
N SER A 69 -6.51 0.76 -10.98
CA SER A 69 -5.82 0.81 -12.28
C SER A 69 -4.67 -0.19 -12.28
N ILE A 70 -3.87 -0.22 -11.21
CA ILE A 70 -2.75 -1.15 -11.03
C ILE A 70 -3.22 -2.60 -11.10
N ARG A 71 -4.31 -2.95 -10.40
CA ARG A 71 -4.88 -4.31 -10.44
C ARG A 71 -5.20 -4.77 -11.86
N LYS A 72 -5.65 -3.86 -12.73
CA LYS A 72 -6.07 -4.18 -14.11
C LYS A 72 -4.89 -4.24 -15.08
N ASN A 73 -3.90 -3.37 -14.88
CA ASN A 73 -2.91 -3.04 -15.91
C ASN A 73 -1.48 -3.47 -15.54
N CYS A 74 -1.29 -4.01 -14.33
CA CYS A 74 0.01 -4.44 -13.84
C CYS A 74 0.09 -5.96 -13.67
N THR A 75 1.32 -6.44 -13.59
CA THR A 75 1.65 -7.82 -13.23
C THR A 75 2.50 -7.83 -11.98
N THR A 76 2.65 -8.99 -11.37
CA THR A 76 3.54 -9.19 -10.23
C THR A 76 4.72 -10.06 -10.60
N THR A 77 5.85 -9.85 -9.93
CA THR A 77 7.01 -10.73 -10.01
C THR A 77 6.80 -12.02 -9.21
N GLY A 78 7.22 -13.15 -9.77
CA GLY A 78 6.87 -14.47 -9.26
C GLY A 78 5.38 -14.79 -9.46
N ASN A 79 4.97 -16.04 -9.32
CA ASN A 79 3.59 -16.51 -9.53
C ASN A 79 2.57 -16.00 -8.48
N LEU A 80 2.69 -14.74 -8.07
CA LEU A 80 1.76 -14.05 -7.21
C LEU A 80 0.59 -13.53 -8.06
N ASP A 81 -0.56 -13.38 -7.42
CA ASP A 81 -1.73 -12.76 -8.03
C ASP A 81 -1.71 -11.26 -7.71
N VAL A 82 -1.71 -10.43 -8.76
CA VAL A 82 -1.77 -8.96 -8.65
C VAL A 82 -2.97 -8.51 -7.81
N SER A 83 -4.09 -9.22 -7.87
CA SER A 83 -5.29 -8.90 -7.09
C SER A 83 -5.04 -9.04 -5.60
N ASN A 84 -4.32 -10.08 -5.19
CA ASN A 84 -3.95 -10.30 -3.79
C ASN A 84 -2.96 -9.25 -3.30
N VAL A 85 -1.94 -8.93 -4.12
CA VAL A 85 -0.95 -7.90 -3.78
C VAL A 85 -1.62 -6.53 -3.60
N VAL A 86 -2.46 -6.14 -4.56
CA VAL A 86 -3.22 -4.88 -4.48
C VAL A 86 -4.15 -4.86 -3.27
N TYR A 87 -4.83 -5.96 -2.96
CA TYR A 87 -5.70 -6.06 -1.80
C TYR A 87 -4.93 -5.84 -0.48
N THR A 88 -3.76 -6.48 -0.32
CA THR A 88 -2.91 -6.29 0.86
C THR A 88 -2.45 -4.83 1.00
N ILE A 89 -2.03 -4.20 -0.12
CA ILE A 89 -1.63 -2.79 -0.14
C ILE A 89 -2.80 -1.90 0.30
N LYS A 90 -4.01 -2.11 -0.23
CA LYS A 90 -5.21 -1.35 0.14
C LYS A 90 -5.50 -1.46 1.65
N GLN A 91 -5.48 -2.68 2.21
CA GLN A 91 -5.76 -2.88 3.63
C GLN A 91 -4.73 -2.21 4.54
N ALA A 92 -3.44 -2.36 4.22
CA ALA A 92 -2.35 -1.70 4.95
C ALA A 92 -2.48 -0.17 4.88
N ALA A 93 -2.72 0.40 3.70
CA ALA A 93 -2.88 1.83 3.52
C ALA A 93 -4.11 2.39 4.25
N THR A 94 -5.26 1.71 4.18
CA THR A 94 -6.48 2.11 4.92
C THR A 94 -6.24 2.10 6.43
N PHE A 95 -5.58 1.07 6.94
CA PHE A 95 -5.25 0.96 8.37
C PHE A 95 -4.31 2.08 8.83
N LEU A 96 -3.22 2.30 8.09
CA LEU A 96 -2.18 3.28 8.44
C LEU A 96 -2.68 4.72 8.36
N PHE A 97 -3.44 5.05 7.32
CA PHE A 97 -3.70 6.46 6.98
C PHE A 97 -5.15 6.91 7.24
N LYS A 98 -6.09 5.99 7.49
CA LYS A 98 -7.53 6.26 7.71
C LYS A 98 -8.16 7.10 6.60
N ILE A 99 -8.05 6.61 5.37
CA ILE A 99 -8.34 7.37 4.14
C ILE A 99 -9.61 6.88 3.45
N ALA A 100 -10.26 7.75 2.66
CA ALA A 100 -11.55 7.51 2.00
C ALA A 100 -11.48 7.86 0.51
N ASP A 101 -11.91 6.96 -0.38
CA ASP A 101 -11.88 7.14 -1.85
C ASP A 101 -12.36 8.55 -2.29
N LYS A 102 -11.40 9.35 -2.76
CA LYS A 102 -11.64 10.69 -3.34
C LYS A 102 -10.84 10.81 -4.62
N PRO A 103 -11.42 11.28 -5.74
CA PRO A 103 -10.78 11.29 -7.05
C PRO A 103 -9.39 11.95 -7.01
N CYS A 104 -8.41 11.31 -7.65
CA CYS A 104 -7.07 11.87 -7.75
C CYS A 104 -7.07 13.10 -8.67
N GLN A 105 -6.46 14.19 -8.22
CA GLN A 105 -6.02 15.29 -9.08
C GLN A 105 -4.51 15.23 -9.16
N GLY A 106 -3.99 14.91 -10.33
CA GLY A 106 -2.59 14.65 -10.54
C GLY A 106 -2.20 14.66 -12.00
N ASN A 107 -0.92 14.85 -12.28
CA ASN A 107 -0.38 14.74 -13.63
C ASN A 107 0.04 13.29 -13.89
N PRO A 108 -0.12 12.77 -15.12
CA PRO A 108 0.35 11.43 -15.45
C PRO A 108 1.88 11.38 -15.34
N GLY A 109 2.40 10.31 -14.73
CA GLY A 109 3.82 10.00 -14.64
C GLY A 109 4.07 8.50 -14.80
N SER A 110 5.34 8.11 -14.92
CA SER A 110 5.71 6.70 -15.07
C SER A 110 5.36 5.91 -13.80
N PHE A 111 5.23 4.58 -13.92
CA PHE A 111 5.06 3.72 -12.75
C PHE A 111 6.21 3.85 -11.74
N GLU A 112 7.45 4.02 -12.22
CA GLU A 112 8.61 4.24 -11.35
C GLU A 112 8.49 5.54 -10.55
N ASP A 113 8.06 6.63 -11.21
CA ASP A 113 7.81 7.91 -10.55
C ASP A 113 6.67 7.80 -9.54
N TYR A 114 5.63 7.03 -9.87
CA TYR A 114 4.50 6.77 -8.99
C TYR A 114 4.93 6.04 -7.71
N ILE A 115 5.69 4.94 -7.84
CA ILE A 115 6.20 4.19 -6.69
C ILE A 115 7.13 5.06 -5.84
N LYS A 116 8.01 5.84 -6.48
CA LYS A 116 8.91 6.75 -5.77
C LYS A 116 8.15 7.83 -4.99
N ALA A 117 7.15 8.46 -5.61
CA ALA A 117 6.33 9.46 -4.96
C ALA A 117 5.53 8.86 -3.79
N PHE A 118 5.05 7.62 -3.91
CA PHE A 118 4.36 6.93 -2.84
C PHE A 118 5.27 6.65 -1.65
N LYS A 119 6.46 6.10 -1.89
CA LYS A 119 7.47 5.81 -0.86
C LYS A 119 7.82 7.06 -0.06
N ASN A 120 8.10 8.16 -0.76
CA ASN A 120 8.37 9.45 -0.13
C ASN A 120 7.20 9.90 0.75
N LEU A 121 5.96 9.76 0.27
CA LEU A 121 4.78 10.15 1.03
C LEU A 121 4.60 9.28 2.28
N VAL A 122 4.80 7.97 2.19
CA VAL A 122 4.78 7.06 3.35
C VAL A 122 5.82 7.48 4.38
N GLU A 123 7.06 7.76 3.95
CA GLU A 123 8.11 8.28 4.83
C GLU A 123 7.70 9.61 5.49
N GLU A 124 7.12 10.54 4.72
CA GLU A 124 6.62 11.81 5.25
C GLU A 124 5.49 11.65 6.28
N PHE A 125 4.63 10.64 6.14
CA PHE A 125 3.60 10.32 7.13
C PHE A 125 4.19 9.70 8.40
N MET A 126 5.20 8.84 8.24
CA MET A 126 5.85 8.16 9.35
C MET A 126 6.76 9.09 10.15
N ASN A 127 7.42 10.02 9.48
CA ASN A 127 8.31 11.02 10.10
C ASN A 127 7.54 12.18 10.75
N ASP A 128 6.24 12.34 10.47
CA ASP A 128 5.40 13.37 11.09
C ASP A 128 5.00 12.97 12.52
N HIS A 129 5.98 12.85 13.40
CA HIS A 129 5.79 12.77 14.86
C HIS A 129 5.35 14.12 15.46
N SER A 130 5.02 15.12 14.63
CA SER A 130 4.82 16.52 15.00
C SER A 130 3.37 16.99 15.12
N SER A 131 2.37 16.13 14.95
CA SER A 131 1.02 16.47 15.39
C SER A 131 0.28 15.27 15.95
N PRO A 132 -0.19 15.33 17.22
CA PRO A 132 -1.02 14.28 17.75
C PRO A 132 -2.24 14.14 16.85
N LEU A 133 -2.65 12.90 16.61
CA LEU A 133 -3.98 12.57 16.13
C LEU A 133 -4.99 13.00 17.22
N THR A 134 -5.21 14.30 17.37
CA THR A 134 -6.30 14.85 18.16
C THR A 134 -7.57 14.72 17.33
N VAL A 135 -8.45 13.88 17.86
CA VAL A 135 -9.86 13.66 17.49
C VAL A 135 -10.61 14.98 17.46
#